data_AF-A0A9W8Y6X3-F1
#
_entry.id   AF-A0A9W8Y6X3-F1
#
_cell.length_a   1.000
_cell.length_b   1.000
_cell.length_c   1.000
_cell.angle_alpha   90.00
_cell.angle_beta   90.00
_cell.angle_gamma   90.00
#
_symmetry.space_group_name_H-M   'P 1'
#
loop_
_entity.id
_entity.type
_entity.pdbx_description
1 polymer ?
#
loop_
_entity_poly.entity_id
_entity_poly.type
_entity_poly.pdbx_seq_one_letter_code
_entity_poly.pdbx_strand_id
1 'polypeptide(L)'
;MVVVALLYGLHYDIHKAQVGVLGTPEGRRMDRVYSMAPKYKNEVEYLYSFVQVITACTASFAHGANDVGNAVGVWASMYGAWRTGQTVASKEEVPLWQIAVVALTICIGFITYGYNIMKVMGNKITYHSPSRGSSMEMGAAITILIFSQYSLPVSTSRVGLLFFSWVMTIPIAGLIGGGLMGLALNTPSW
;
A
#
# COMPACT_ATOMS: atom_id res chain seq x y z
N MET A 1 28.07 1.19 7.74
CA MET A 1 27.04 0.26 8.28
C MET A 1 25.62 0.84 8.21
N VAL A 2 25.39 2.11 8.55
CA VAL A 2 24.05 2.76 8.47
C VAL A 2 23.49 2.85 7.04
N VAL A 3 24.32 3.20 6.04
CA VAL A 3 23.91 3.25 4.62
C VAL A 3 23.52 1.87 4.09
N VAL A 4 24.21 0.82 4.54
CA VAL A 4 23.91 -0.58 4.16
C VAL A 4 22.60 -1.05 4.78
N ALA A 5 22.27 -0.61 6.01
CA ALA A 5 20.99 -0.91 6.65
C ALA A 5 19.82 -0.18 5.98
N LEU A 6 20.00 1.09 5.59
CA LEU A 6 18.96 1.88 4.90
C LEU A 6 18.70 1.41 3.47
N LEU A 7 19.74 0.98 2.75
CA LEU A 7 19.64 0.47 1.38
C LEU A 7 19.53 -1.06 1.30
N TYR A 8 19.33 -1.72 2.44
CA TYR A 8 19.19 -3.18 2.50
C TYR A 8 18.02 -3.67 1.65
N GLY A 9 16.92 -2.91 1.62
CA GLY A 9 15.77 -3.20 0.78
C GLY A 9 16.07 -3.24 -0.73
N LEU A 10 17.02 -2.44 -1.22
CA LEU A 10 17.44 -2.44 -2.63
C LEU A 10 18.26 -3.68 -3.01
N HIS A 11 18.99 -4.25 -2.05
CA HIS A 11 19.87 -5.40 -2.26
C HIS A 11 19.22 -6.72 -1.81
N TYR A 12 18.02 -6.66 -1.23
CA TYR A 12 17.31 -7.83 -0.75
C TYR A 12 16.77 -8.63 -1.94
N ASP A 13 17.47 -9.73 -2.26
CA ASP A 13 17.06 -10.65 -3.30
C ASP A 13 15.86 -11.48 -2.83
N ILE A 14 14.67 -11.03 -3.24
CA ILE A 14 13.40 -11.69 -2.95
C ILE A 14 13.38 -13.10 -3.55
N HIS A 15 14.05 -13.33 -4.67
CA HIS A 15 14.09 -14.64 -5.32
C HIS A 15 14.93 -15.66 -4.54
N LYS A 16 16.08 -15.23 -4.02
CA LYS A 16 16.87 -16.07 -3.09
C LYS A 16 16.15 -16.31 -1.77
N ALA A 17 15.40 -15.33 -1.28
CA ALA A 17 14.59 -15.51 -0.09
C ALA A 17 13.44 -16.53 -0.29
N GLN A 18 12.98 -16.76 -1.53
CA GLN A 18 11.96 -17.78 -1.85
C GLN A 18 12.54 -19.20 -1.82
N VAL A 19 13.73 -19.43 -2.39
CA VAL A 19 14.35 -20.77 -2.41
C VAL A 19 14.72 -21.26 -1.00
N GLY A 20 14.99 -20.36 -0.05
CA GLY A 20 15.23 -20.72 1.36
C GLY A 20 13.99 -21.24 2.11
N VAL A 21 12.79 -21.13 1.54
CA VAL A 21 11.52 -21.61 2.14
C VAL A 21 11.18 -23.03 1.66
N LEU A 22 11.86 -23.54 0.62
CA LEU A 22 11.71 -24.90 0.10
C LEU A 22 12.08 -25.92 1.19
N GLY A 23 11.09 -26.70 1.65
CA GLY A 23 11.25 -27.70 2.72
C GLY A 23 10.58 -27.32 4.06
N THR A 24 10.28 -26.04 4.29
CA THR A 24 9.50 -25.61 5.47
C THR A 24 8.02 -26.02 5.34
N PRO A 25 7.24 -26.09 6.44
CA PRO A 25 5.80 -26.29 6.37
C PRO A 25 5.08 -25.26 5.49
N GLU A 26 5.56 -24.01 5.49
CA GLU A 26 5.03 -22.95 4.62
C GLU A 26 5.35 -23.20 3.14
N GLY A 27 6.59 -23.61 2.82
CA GLY A 27 7.00 -23.92 1.44
C GLY A 27 6.20 -25.08 0.86
N ARG A 28 5.96 -26.14 1.66
CA ARG A 28 5.10 -27.27 1.26
C ARG A 28 3.65 -26.85 1.01
N ARG A 29 3.12 -25.89 1.79
CA ARG A 29 1.78 -25.33 1.56
C ARG A 29 1.74 -24.55 0.25
N MET A 30 2.74 -23.69 0.00
CA MET A 30 2.83 -22.89 -1.22
C MET A 30 2.95 -23.77 -2.47
N ASP A 31 3.81 -24.79 -2.44
CA ASP A 31 3.99 -25.72 -3.55
C ASP A 31 2.69 -26.46 -3.89
N ARG A 32 1.90 -26.87 -2.89
CA ARG A 32 0.57 -27.45 -3.09
C ARG A 32 -0.39 -26.46 -3.79
N VAL A 33 -0.40 -25.20 -3.36
CA VAL A 33 -1.25 -24.17 -4.00
C VAL A 33 -0.81 -23.92 -5.43
N TYR A 34 0.51 -23.94 -5.69
CA TYR A 34 1.09 -23.69 -7.00
C TYR A 34 0.94 -24.88 -7.95
N SER A 35 0.90 -26.12 -7.43
CA SER A 35 0.68 -27.32 -8.24
C SER A 35 -0.76 -27.41 -8.77
N MET A 36 -1.72 -26.82 -8.05
CA MET A 36 -3.12 -26.72 -8.48
C MET A 36 -3.37 -25.61 -9.51
N ALA A 37 -2.42 -24.70 -9.68
CA ALA A 37 -2.55 -23.55 -10.56
C ALA A 37 -2.26 -23.94 -12.04
N PRO A 38 -3.12 -23.58 -13.01
CA PRO A 38 -2.83 -23.78 -14.42
C PRO A 38 -1.63 -22.94 -14.86
N LYS A 39 -0.62 -23.59 -15.46
CA LYS A 39 0.62 -22.95 -15.91
C LYS A 39 0.55 -22.70 -17.41
N TYR A 40 0.80 -21.45 -17.82
CA TYR A 40 0.84 -21.06 -19.22
C TYR A 40 2.22 -21.27 -19.83
N LYS A 41 2.30 -21.28 -21.16
CA LYS A 41 3.58 -21.38 -21.88
C LYS A 41 4.46 -20.17 -21.56
N ASN A 42 5.76 -20.39 -21.49
CA ASN A 42 6.73 -19.35 -21.14
C ASN A 42 6.72 -18.16 -22.12
N GLU A 43 6.42 -18.41 -23.39
CA GLU A 43 6.29 -17.37 -24.43
C GLU A 43 5.19 -16.35 -24.10
N VAL A 44 4.06 -16.84 -23.58
CA VAL A 44 2.93 -16.00 -23.18
C VAL A 44 3.29 -15.19 -21.93
N GLU A 45 3.89 -15.84 -20.93
CA GLU A 45 4.32 -15.14 -19.70
C GLU A 45 5.41 -14.10 -19.98
N TYR A 46 6.29 -14.35 -20.95
CA TYR A 46 7.29 -13.37 -21.38
C TYR A 46 6.65 -12.14 -22.03
N LEU A 47 5.69 -12.34 -22.94
CA LEU A 47 4.94 -11.23 -23.55
C LEU A 47 4.17 -10.43 -22.50
N TYR A 48 3.51 -11.11 -21.57
CA TYR A 48 2.77 -10.48 -20.47
C TYR A 48 3.68 -9.83 -19.43
N SER A 49 4.97 -10.14 -19.37
CA SER A 49 5.90 -9.47 -18.46
C SER A 49 6.01 -7.97 -18.75
N PHE A 50 5.99 -7.59 -20.03
CA PHE A 50 5.97 -6.19 -20.41
C PHE A 50 4.65 -5.50 -20.02
N VAL A 51 3.52 -6.17 -20.29
CA VAL A 51 2.18 -5.67 -19.91
C VAL A 51 2.08 -5.51 -18.39
N GLN A 52 2.59 -6.47 -17.63
CA GLN A 52 2.60 -6.46 -16.18
C GLN A 52 3.36 -5.28 -15.61
N VAL A 53 4.48 -4.89 -16.21
CA VAL A 53 5.23 -3.72 -15.76
C VAL A 53 4.39 -2.45 -15.97
N ILE A 54 3.73 -2.31 -17.11
CA ILE A 54 2.89 -1.14 -17.40
C ILE A 54 1.70 -1.06 -16.43
N THR A 55 0.99 -2.17 -16.23
CA THR A 55 -0.17 -2.20 -15.33
C THR A 55 0.26 -1.96 -13.88
N ALA A 56 1.39 -2.53 -13.46
CA ALA A 56 1.91 -2.35 -12.10
C ALA A 56 2.36 -0.91 -11.85
N CYS A 57 3.01 -0.27 -12.82
CA CYS A 57 3.37 1.15 -12.75
C CYS A 57 2.12 2.04 -12.63
N THR A 58 1.08 1.74 -13.40
CA THR A 58 -0.18 2.50 -13.38
C THR A 58 -0.90 2.33 -12.04
N ALA A 59 -1.00 1.10 -11.54
CA ALA A 59 -1.59 0.78 -10.25
C ALA A 59 -0.80 1.44 -9.10
N SER A 60 0.53 1.39 -9.15
CA SER A 60 1.42 2.03 -8.17
C SER A 60 1.27 3.55 -8.17
N PHE A 61 1.14 4.18 -9.34
CA PHE A 61 0.89 5.62 -9.45
C PHE A 61 -0.46 6.01 -8.83
N ALA A 62 -1.54 5.32 -9.20
CA ALA A 62 -2.87 5.60 -8.68
C ALA A 62 -2.94 5.38 -7.15
N HIS A 63 -2.35 4.30 -6.65
CA HIS A 63 -2.29 4.03 -5.21
C HIS A 63 -1.43 5.07 -4.47
N GLY A 64 -0.26 5.41 -5.02
CA GLY A 64 0.62 6.41 -4.43
C GLY A 64 -0.02 7.80 -4.36
N ALA A 65 -0.77 8.20 -5.39
CA ALA A 65 -1.51 9.47 -5.38
C ALA A 65 -2.56 9.52 -4.26
N ASN A 66 -3.29 8.42 -4.03
CA ASN A 66 -4.26 8.32 -2.94
C ASN A 66 -3.59 8.37 -1.55
N ASP A 67 -2.48 7.67 -1.37
CA ASP A 67 -1.76 7.64 -0.10
C ASP A 67 -1.13 9.00 0.24
N VAL A 68 -0.56 9.68 -0.75
CA VAL A 68 -0.06 11.05 -0.61
C VAL A 68 -1.21 11.98 -0.21
N GLY A 69 -2.37 11.89 -0.84
CA GLY A 69 -3.55 12.70 -0.48
C GLY A 69 -3.98 12.52 0.98
N ASN A 70 -4.04 11.28 1.44
CA ASN A 70 -4.40 10.95 2.83
C ASN A 70 -3.39 11.50 3.84
N ALA A 71 -2.09 11.39 3.56
CA ALA A 71 -1.04 11.86 4.46
C ALA A 71 -0.90 13.40 4.44
N VAL A 72 -0.96 14.01 3.26
CA VAL A 72 -0.86 15.47 3.08
C VAL A 72 -2.05 16.18 3.71
N GLY A 73 -3.27 15.64 3.64
CA GLY A 73 -4.45 16.28 4.22
C GLY A 73 -4.34 16.50 5.74
N VAL A 74 -3.79 15.52 6.47
CA VAL A 74 -3.53 15.66 7.91
C VAL A 74 -2.45 16.69 8.18
N TRP A 75 -1.32 16.63 7.46
CA TRP A 75 -0.22 17.58 7.61
C TRP A 75 -0.66 19.02 7.34
N ALA A 76 -1.37 19.25 6.24
CA ALA A 76 -1.86 20.57 5.84
C ALA A 76 -2.79 21.15 6.90
N SER A 77 -3.68 20.31 7.46
CA SER A 77 -4.59 20.69 8.54
C SER A 77 -3.83 21.14 9.80
N MET A 78 -2.79 20.40 10.20
CA MET A 78 -1.95 20.76 11.34
C MET A 78 -1.14 22.04 11.08
N TYR A 79 -0.54 22.16 9.90
CA TYR A 79 0.29 23.31 9.53
C TYR A 79 -0.53 24.60 9.42
N GLY A 80 -1.73 24.54 8.84
CA GLY A 80 -2.63 25.68 8.76
C GLY A 80 -3.18 26.11 10.13
N ALA A 81 -3.52 25.15 11.00
CA ALA A 81 -3.88 25.46 12.39
C ALA A 81 -2.73 26.14 13.15
N TRP A 82 -1.49 25.71 12.95
CA TRP A 82 -0.31 26.33 13.55
C TRP A 82 -0.03 27.75 13.02
N ARG A 83 -0.20 28.00 11.71
CA ARG A 83 0.08 29.31 11.09
C ARG A 83 -0.99 30.35 11.38
N THR A 84 -2.27 29.96 11.31
CA THR A 84 -3.40 30.89 11.26
C THR A 84 -4.22 30.86 12.55
N GLY A 85 -4.01 29.86 13.42
CA GLY A 85 -4.79 29.69 14.66
C GLY A 85 -6.25 29.28 14.41
N GLN A 86 -6.62 28.99 13.15
CA GLN A 86 -7.95 28.59 12.73
C GLN A 86 -7.90 27.22 12.06
N THR A 87 -8.98 26.46 12.16
CA THR A 87 -9.10 25.17 11.48
C THR A 87 -9.14 25.38 9.97
N VAL A 88 -8.25 24.70 9.26
CA VAL A 88 -8.16 24.69 7.79
C VAL A 88 -9.52 24.30 7.21
N ALA A 89 -10.04 25.10 6.28
CA ALA A 89 -11.30 24.78 5.60
C ALA A 89 -11.14 23.50 4.79
N SER A 90 -12.19 22.68 4.67
CA SER A 90 -12.15 21.32 4.09
C SER A 90 -11.72 21.21 2.60
N LYS A 91 -11.22 22.27 1.97
CA LYS A 91 -10.77 22.31 0.57
C LYS A 91 -9.64 23.32 0.31
N GLU A 92 -8.85 23.69 1.32
CA GLU A 92 -7.73 24.60 1.09
C GLU A 92 -6.65 23.92 0.23
N GLU A 93 -6.19 24.61 -0.81
CA GLU A 93 -5.16 24.07 -1.70
C GLU A 93 -3.85 23.89 -0.94
N VAL A 94 -3.35 22.66 -0.93
CA VAL A 94 -2.11 22.35 -0.24
C VAL A 94 -0.91 22.75 -1.09
N PRO A 95 0.07 23.51 -0.55
CA PRO A 95 1.26 23.89 -1.29
C PRO A 95 2.05 22.68 -1.83
N LEU A 96 2.53 22.79 -3.07
CA LEU A 96 3.27 21.71 -3.76
C LEU A 96 4.48 21.19 -2.98
N TRP A 97 5.14 22.04 -2.17
CA TRP A 97 6.29 21.61 -1.37
C TRP A 97 5.91 20.59 -0.30
N GLN A 98 4.71 20.69 0.29
CA GLN A 98 4.25 19.73 1.30
C GLN A 98 3.99 18.36 0.65
N ILE A 99 3.37 18.37 -0.53
CA ILE A 99 3.14 17.18 -1.33
C ILE A 99 4.48 16.51 -1.68
N ALA A 100 5.48 17.29 -2.10
CA ALA A 100 6.80 16.76 -2.44
C ALA A 100 7.51 16.10 -1.25
N VAL A 101 7.45 16.71 -0.05
CA VAL A 101 8.05 16.15 1.17
C VAL A 101 7.38 14.84 1.56
N VAL A 102 6.05 14.78 1.53
CA VAL A 102 5.31 13.54 1.87
C VAL A 102 5.58 12.44 0.85
N ALA A 103 5.56 12.76 -0.45
CA ALA A 103 5.88 11.81 -1.51
C ALA A 103 7.30 11.23 -1.35
N LEU A 104 8.31 12.08 -1.10
CA LEU A 104 9.69 11.64 -0.85
C LEU A 104 9.78 10.75 0.39
N THR A 105 9.07 11.09 1.46
CA THR A 105 9.07 10.31 2.71
C THR A 105 8.48 8.92 2.48
N ILE A 106 7.38 8.81 1.74
CA ILE A 106 6.77 7.54 1.35
C ILE A 106 7.76 6.72 0.50
N CYS A 107 8.41 7.33 -0.50
CA CYS A 107 9.44 6.65 -1.30
C CYS A 107 10.59 6.11 -0.46
N ILE A 108 11.11 6.90 0.50
CA ILE A 108 12.16 6.47 1.42
C ILE A 108 11.69 5.29 2.28
N GLY A 109 10.46 5.33 2.79
CA GLY A 109 9.86 4.22 3.54
C GLY A 109 9.77 2.93 2.73
N PHE A 110 9.35 3.02 1.45
CA PHE A 110 9.30 1.86 0.56
C PHE A 110 10.69 1.29 0.25
N ILE A 111 11.68 2.13 -0.02
CA ILE A 111 13.06 1.70 -0.30
C ILE A 111 13.68 0.99 0.92
N THR A 112 13.42 1.50 2.11
CA THR A 112 14.02 1.01 3.36
C THR A 112 13.33 -0.26 3.89
N TYR A 113 12.00 -0.32 3.86
CA TYR A 113 11.23 -1.38 4.55
C TYR A 113 10.25 -2.15 3.64
N GLY A 114 10.04 -1.72 2.40
CA GLY A 114 9.06 -2.34 1.49
C GLY A 114 9.32 -3.82 1.17
N TYR A 115 10.58 -4.27 1.27
CA TYR A 115 10.97 -5.66 1.02
C TYR A 115 10.26 -6.67 1.94
N ASN A 116 9.91 -6.28 3.18
CA ASN A 116 9.19 -7.15 4.10
C ASN A 116 7.77 -7.47 3.60
N ILE A 117 7.08 -6.48 3.05
CA ILE A 117 5.74 -6.66 2.48
C ILE A 117 5.84 -7.45 1.17
N MET A 118 6.79 -7.13 0.28
CA MET A 118 6.96 -7.86 -0.99
C MET A 118 7.23 -9.35 -0.77
N LYS A 119 7.99 -9.73 0.26
CA LYS A 119 8.23 -11.13 0.63
C LYS A 119 6.95 -11.87 1.02
N VAL A 120 6.04 -11.21 1.75
CA VAL A 120 4.82 -11.83 2.29
C VAL A 120 3.71 -11.84 1.24
N MET A 121 3.40 -10.70 0.62
CA MET A 121 2.30 -10.57 -0.34
C MET A 121 2.56 -11.29 -1.66
N GLY A 122 3.78 -11.22 -2.19
CA GLY A 122 4.08 -11.73 -3.54
C GLY A 122 3.89 -13.24 -3.68
N ASN A 123 4.13 -14.00 -2.61
CA ASN A 123 4.23 -15.46 -2.72
C ASN A 123 3.33 -16.25 -1.77
N LYS A 124 2.97 -15.70 -0.60
CA LYS A 124 2.24 -16.50 0.41
C LYS A 124 0.74 -16.65 0.14
N ILE A 125 0.21 -15.92 -0.85
CA ILE A 125 -1.25 -15.82 -1.11
C ILE A 125 -1.66 -16.60 -2.37
N THR A 126 -1.00 -16.38 -3.51
CA THR A 126 -1.36 -17.02 -4.79
C THR A 126 -0.14 -17.22 -5.68
N TYR A 127 -0.24 -18.08 -6.70
CA TYR A 127 0.77 -18.18 -7.75
C TYR A 127 0.68 -16.95 -8.66
N HIS A 128 1.67 -16.07 -8.52
CA HIS A 128 1.73 -14.77 -9.19
C HIS A 128 2.63 -14.83 -10.43
N SER A 129 2.06 -15.20 -11.58
CA SER A 129 2.74 -15.08 -12.88
C SER A 129 2.41 -13.74 -13.56
N PRO A 130 3.24 -13.25 -14.49
CA PRO A 130 3.00 -11.99 -15.20
C PRO A 130 1.58 -11.84 -15.77
N SER A 131 1.07 -12.86 -16.46
CA SER A 131 -0.28 -12.85 -17.03
C SER A 131 -1.40 -12.70 -15.98
N ARG A 132 -1.21 -13.34 -14.82
CA ARG A 132 -2.14 -13.27 -13.69
C ARG A 132 -2.05 -11.93 -12.99
N GLY A 133 -0.85 -11.40 -12.81
CA GLY A 133 -0.64 -10.05 -12.27
C GLY A 133 -1.45 -9.02 -13.05
N SER A 134 -1.37 -9.08 -14.38
CA SER A 134 -1.96 -8.03 -15.22
C SER A 134 -3.47 -8.14 -15.19
N SER A 135 -3.96 -9.38 -15.17
CA SER A 135 -5.39 -9.68 -15.01
C SER A 135 -5.92 -9.25 -13.63
N MET A 136 -5.13 -9.43 -12.55
CA MET A 136 -5.50 -9.02 -11.19
C MET A 136 -5.61 -7.49 -11.08
N GLU A 137 -4.63 -6.77 -11.61
CA GLU A 137 -4.62 -5.30 -11.59
C GLU A 137 -5.72 -4.71 -12.46
N MET A 138 -5.93 -5.26 -13.67
CA MET A 138 -7.01 -4.82 -14.56
C MET A 138 -8.39 -5.14 -14.00
N GLY A 139 -8.58 -6.32 -13.41
CA GLY A 139 -9.82 -6.70 -12.73
C GLY A 139 -10.13 -5.81 -11.53
N ALA A 140 -9.12 -5.48 -10.73
CA ALA A 140 -9.25 -4.53 -9.63
C ALA A 140 -9.63 -3.13 -10.15
N ALA A 141 -8.94 -2.63 -11.17
CA ALA A 141 -9.21 -1.33 -11.78
C ALA A 141 -10.64 -1.23 -12.35
N ILE A 142 -11.08 -2.23 -13.13
CA ILE A 142 -12.44 -2.29 -13.68
C ILE A 142 -13.48 -2.31 -12.56
N THR A 143 -13.24 -3.11 -11.53
CA THR A 143 -14.15 -3.19 -10.37
C THR A 143 -14.25 -1.83 -9.68
N ILE A 144 -13.12 -1.18 -9.40
CA ILE A 144 -13.11 0.14 -8.77
C ILE A 144 -13.85 1.16 -9.64
N LEU A 145 -13.63 1.16 -10.95
CA LEU A 145 -14.29 2.08 -11.87
C LEU A 145 -15.81 1.88 -11.88
N ILE A 146 -16.29 0.65 -12.06
CA ILE A 146 -17.73 0.36 -12.09
C ILE A 146 -18.37 0.73 -10.76
N PHE A 147 -17.79 0.30 -9.64
CA PHE A 147 -18.37 0.58 -8.32
C PHE A 147 -18.31 2.06 -7.95
N SER A 148 -17.27 2.77 -8.38
CA SER A 148 -17.18 4.23 -8.24
C SER A 148 -18.25 4.96 -9.03
N GLN A 149 -18.62 4.47 -10.23
CA GLN A 149 -19.68 5.09 -11.05
C GLN A 149 -21.07 4.85 -10.47
N TYR A 150 -21.33 3.63 -9.96
CA TYR A 150 -22.64 3.26 -9.42
C TYR A 150 -22.81 3.51 -7.92
N SER A 151 -21.77 3.99 -7.23
CA SER A 151 -21.76 4.16 -5.75
C SER A 151 -22.19 2.90 -4.99
N LEU A 152 -22.02 1.72 -5.58
CA LEU A 152 -22.39 0.46 -4.97
C LEU A 152 -21.24 -0.02 -4.07
N PRO A 153 -21.51 -0.74 -2.98
CA PRO A 153 -20.49 -1.45 -2.21
C PRO A 153 -20.17 -2.81 -2.87
N VAL A 154 -18.88 -3.12 -3.02
CA VAL A 154 -18.38 -4.40 -3.58
C VAL A 154 -18.73 -5.60 -2.67
N SER A 155 -18.66 -6.83 -3.18
CA SER A 155 -19.18 -8.07 -2.57
C SER A 155 -19.12 -8.17 -1.02
N THR A 156 -20.25 -8.54 -0.43
CA THR A 156 -20.61 -8.53 0.99
C THR A 156 -19.65 -9.26 1.94
N SER A 157 -18.92 -10.29 1.51
CA SER A 157 -18.02 -11.05 2.41
C SER A 157 -16.66 -10.38 2.63
N ARG A 158 -16.03 -9.87 1.56
CA ARG A 158 -14.75 -9.14 1.67
C ARG A 158 -14.96 -7.67 2.04
N VAL A 159 -16.02 -7.05 1.52
CA VAL A 159 -16.38 -5.69 1.96
C VAL A 159 -16.87 -5.68 3.39
N GLY A 160 -17.51 -6.73 3.91
CA GLY A 160 -17.83 -6.80 5.34
C GLY A 160 -16.59 -6.66 6.23
N LEU A 161 -15.50 -7.36 5.89
CA LEU A 161 -14.23 -7.25 6.62
C LEU A 161 -13.53 -5.91 6.39
N LEU A 162 -13.55 -5.38 5.16
CA LEU A 162 -12.96 -4.06 4.87
C LEU A 162 -13.75 -2.94 5.55
N PHE A 163 -15.08 -3.02 5.55
CA PHE A 163 -15.97 -2.07 6.20
C PHE A 163 -15.85 -2.18 7.72
N PHE A 164 -15.79 -3.39 8.28
CA PHE A 164 -15.53 -3.57 9.71
C PHE A 164 -14.14 -3.05 10.10
N SER A 165 -13.12 -3.31 9.29
CA SER A 165 -11.79 -2.72 9.46
C SER A 165 -11.87 -1.19 9.38
N TRP A 166 -12.60 -0.62 8.43
CA TRP A 166 -12.74 0.83 8.26
C TRP A 166 -13.51 1.49 9.42
N VAL A 167 -14.63 0.89 9.83
CA VAL A 167 -15.45 1.30 10.98
C VAL A 167 -14.70 1.17 12.30
N MET A 168 -13.79 0.20 12.44
CA MET A 168 -12.95 0.08 13.63
C MET A 168 -11.75 1.02 13.58
N THR A 169 -11.12 1.20 12.41
CA THR A 169 -9.90 2.00 12.27
C THR A 169 -10.15 3.50 12.39
N ILE A 170 -11.26 4.04 11.88
CA ILE A 170 -11.54 5.48 11.99
C ILE A 170 -11.69 5.94 13.46
N PRO A 171 -12.53 5.29 14.30
CA PRO A 171 -12.65 5.67 15.71
C PRO A 171 -11.35 5.42 16.49
N ILE A 172 -10.62 4.33 16.20
CA ILE A 172 -9.35 4.03 16.88
C ILE A 172 -8.30 5.08 16.52
N ALA A 173 -8.13 5.41 15.23
CA ALA A 173 -7.22 6.46 14.79
C ALA A 173 -7.61 7.83 15.36
N GLY A 174 -8.91 8.13 15.40
CA GLY A 174 -9.45 9.35 16.02
C GLY A 174 -9.19 9.40 17.53
N LEU A 175 -9.38 8.30 18.26
CA LEU A 175 -9.10 8.19 19.69
C LEU A 175 -7.61 8.36 20.01
N ILE A 176 -6.75 7.70 19.24
CA ILE A 176 -5.30 7.79 19.43
C ILE A 176 -4.82 9.22 19.09
N GLY A 177 -5.24 9.77 17.95
CA GLY A 177 -4.89 11.13 17.54
C GLY A 177 -5.40 12.19 18.52
N GLY A 178 -6.68 12.11 18.91
CA GLY A 178 -7.29 13.02 19.88
C GLY A 178 -6.69 12.88 21.28
N GLY A 179 -6.37 11.65 21.71
CA GLY A 179 -5.72 11.39 23.00
C GLY A 179 -4.30 11.96 23.06
N LEU A 180 -3.49 11.76 22.01
CA LEU A 180 -2.16 12.35 21.89
C LEU A 180 -2.22 13.89 21.85
N MET A 181 -3.19 14.44 21.13
CA MET A 181 -3.39 15.90 21.09
C MET A 181 -3.83 16.45 22.45
N GLY A 182 -4.72 15.77 23.17
CA GLY A 182 -5.12 16.15 24.52
C GLY A 182 -3.96 16.12 25.52
N LEU A 183 -3.06 15.13 25.40
CA LEU A 183 -1.83 15.07 26.18
C LEU A 183 -0.87 16.22 25.83
N ALA A 184 -0.71 16.53 24.54
CA ALA A 184 0.14 17.64 24.07
C ALA A 184 -0.40 19.03 24.44
N LEU A 185 -1.71 19.19 24.59
CA LEU A 185 -2.31 20.43 25.09
C LEU A 185 -2.20 20.56 26.63
N ASN A 186 -2.06 19.44 27.33
CA ASN A 186 -1.94 19.39 28.79
C ASN A 186 -0.48 19.24 29.27
N THR A 187 0.51 19.28 28.36
CA THR A 187 1.91 19.36 28.79
C THR A 187 2.17 20.71 29.45
N PRO A 188 2.76 20.73 30.67
CA PRO A 188 3.04 21.98 31.37
C PRO A 188 3.99 22.84 30.54
N SER A 189 3.52 24.03 30.17
CA SER A 189 4.36 25.07 29.60
C SER A 189 5.15 25.71 30.74
N TRP A 190 6.47 25.53 30.71
CA TRP A 190 7.43 26.28 31.51
C TRP A 190 7.96 27.45 30.68
#